data_AF-A0A0P0Z5T2-F1
#
_entry.id   AF-A0A0P0Z5T2-F1
#
_cell.length_a   1.000
_cell.length_b   1.000
_cell.length_c   1.000
_cell.angle_alpha   90.00
_cell.angle_beta   90.00
_cell.angle_gamma   90.00
#
_symmetry.space_group_name_H-M   'P 1'
#
loop_
_entity.id
_entity.type
_entity.pdbx_description
1 polymer ?
#
loop_
_entity_poly.entity_id
_entity_poly.type
_entity_poly.pdbx_seq_one_letter_code
_entity_poly.pdbx_strand_id
1 'polypeptide(L)'
;MDDLTFEIDDNVLEILRVRAIAHGRTLEDEARHLILRSLDDDREIQSGVSETATAAFAQLRAKAGGGADMDLPMRSHEPMRPIDLDA
;
A
#
# COMPACT_ATOMS: atom_id res chain seq x y z
N MET A 1 16.10 17.46 -9.73
CA MET A 1 14.70 17.20 -9.35
C MET A 1 13.99 17.02 -10.66
N ASP A 2 13.53 15.80 -10.95
CA ASP A 2 12.89 15.53 -12.24
C ASP A 2 11.52 16.21 -12.24
N ASP A 3 11.26 16.99 -13.29
CA ASP A 3 9.98 17.64 -13.50
C ASP A 3 9.00 16.60 -14.07
N LEU A 4 7.84 16.45 -13.43
CA LEU A 4 6.87 15.42 -13.78
C LEU A 4 5.67 16.07 -14.47
N THR A 5 5.54 15.83 -15.77
CA THR A 5 4.38 16.25 -16.56
C THR A 5 3.36 15.13 -16.61
N PHE A 6 2.10 15.42 -16.27
CA PHE A 6 1.00 14.47 -16.39
C PHE A 6 -0.25 15.18 -16.93
N GLU A 7 -1.03 14.46 -17.72
CA GLU A 7 -2.30 14.97 -18.25
C GLU A 7 -3.40 14.82 -17.20
N ILE A 8 -4.22 15.86 -17.04
CA ILE A 8 -5.36 15.85 -16.12
C ILE A 8 -6.62 16.29 -16.84
N ASP A 9 -7.74 15.71 -16.43
CA ASP A 9 -9.07 16.12 -16.90
C ASP A 9 -9.37 17.57 -16.45
N ASP A 10 -9.99 18.36 -17.33
CA ASP A 10 -10.32 19.77 -17.08
C ASP A 10 -11.20 19.96 -15.82
N ASN A 11 -12.10 19.01 -15.55
CA ASN A 11 -12.93 19.05 -14.34
C ASN A 11 -12.07 18.85 -13.08
N VAL A 12 -11.07 17.97 -13.14
CA VAL A 12 -10.13 17.76 -12.05
C VAL A 12 -9.25 19.00 -11.85
N LEU A 13 -8.83 19.64 -12.95
CA LEU A 13 -8.07 20.89 -12.91
C LEU A 13 -8.84 22.00 -12.17
N GLU A 14 -10.13 22.18 -12.47
CA GLU A 14 -10.95 23.21 -11.84
C GLU A 14 -11.17 22.95 -10.35
N ILE A 15 -11.44 21.70 -9.95
CA ILE A 15 -11.55 21.32 -8.54
C ILE A 15 -10.22 21.57 -7.81
N LEU A 16 -9.10 21.22 -8.44
CA LEU A 16 -7.78 21.41 -7.87
C LEU A 16 -7.45 22.90 -7.66
N ARG A 17 -7.83 23.77 -8.59
CA ARG A 17 -7.70 25.23 -8.47
C ARG A 17 -8.47 25.77 -7.27
N VAL A 18 -9.74 25.37 -7.14
CA VAL A 18 -10.59 25.80 -6.01
C VAL A 18 -9.96 25.38 -4.68
N ARG A 19 -9.44 24.15 -4.58
CA ARG A 19 -8.73 23.66 -3.39
C ARG A 19 -7.46 24.43 -3.10
N ALA A 20 -6.62 24.67 -4.11
CA ALA A 20 -5.37 25.41 -3.95
C ALA A 20 -5.63 26.82 -3.38
N ILE A 21 -6.65 27.52 -3.90
CA ILE A 21 -7.08 28.83 -3.38
C ILE A 21 -7.56 28.70 -1.93
N ALA A 22 -8.42 27.73 -1.64
CA ALA A 22 -8.94 27.51 -0.28
C ALA A 22 -7.84 27.22 0.75
N HIS A 23 -6.77 26.55 0.34
CA HIS A 23 -5.61 26.23 1.19
C HIS A 23 -4.50 27.29 1.13
N GLY A 24 -4.62 28.33 0.30
CA GLY A 24 -3.58 29.36 0.12
C GLY A 24 -2.28 28.82 -0.49
N ARG A 25 -2.36 27.78 -1.32
CA ARG A 25 -1.22 27.12 -1.97
C ARG A 25 -1.18 27.42 -3.47
N THR A 26 -0.01 27.21 -4.08
CA THR A 26 0.06 27.13 -5.54
C THR A 26 -0.62 25.85 -6.04
N LEU A 27 -0.99 25.81 -7.32
CA LEU A 27 -1.59 24.62 -7.92
C LEU A 27 -0.64 23.41 -7.85
N GLU A 28 0.66 23.64 -8.08
CA GLU A 28 1.69 22.61 -8.00
C GLU A 28 1.85 22.09 -6.57
N ASP A 29 1.91 22.98 -5.58
CA ASP A 29 2.06 22.59 -4.17
C ASP A 29 0.86 21.78 -3.68
N GLU A 30 -0.36 22.15 -4.11
CA GLU A 30 -1.57 21.42 -3.78
C GLU A 30 -1.58 20.04 -4.47
N ALA A 31 -1.20 19.96 -5.74
CA ALA A 31 -1.07 18.70 -6.47
C ALA A 31 -0.05 17.77 -5.79
N ARG A 32 1.14 18.30 -5.51
CA ARG A 32 2.22 17.59 -4.81
C ARG A 32 1.74 17.09 -3.45
N HIS A 33 1.07 17.94 -2.67
CA HIS A 33 0.55 17.56 -1.36
C HIS A 33 -0.47 16.41 -1.44
N LEU A 34 -1.39 16.45 -2.41
CA LEU A 34 -2.39 15.41 -2.59
C LEU A 34 -1.77 14.07 -3.01
N ILE A 35 -0.80 14.09 -3.92
CA ILE A 35 -0.08 12.88 -4.35
C ILE A 35 0.70 12.28 -3.17
N LEU A 36 1.43 13.11 -2.42
CA LEU A 36 2.17 12.63 -1.25
C LEU A 36 1.22 12.03 -0.20
N ARG A 37 0.10 12.69 0.05
CA ARG A 37 -0.91 12.20 0.99
C ARG A 37 -1.50 10.87 0.55
N SER A 38 -1.85 10.69 -0.72
CA SER A 38 -2.37 9.40 -1.19
C SER A 38 -1.34 8.29 -1.08
N LEU A 39 -0.06 8.59 -1.30
CA LEU A 39 1.02 7.62 -1.13
C LEU A 39 1.24 7.26 0.34
N ASP A 40 1.07 8.20 1.27
CA ASP A 40 1.15 7.94 2.71
C ASP A 40 -0.04 7.10 3.19
N ASP A 41 -1.26 7.39 2.72
CA ASP A 41 -2.46 6.60 3.02
C ASP A 41 -2.27 5.13 2.55
N ASP A 42 -1.71 4.91 1.36
CA ASP A 42 -1.37 3.57 0.85
C ASP A 42 -0.30 2.86 1.69
N ARG A 43 0.71 3.61 2.16
CA ARG A 43 1.77 3.06 3.01
C ARG A 43 1.26 2.70 4.39
N GLU A 44 0.35 3.48 4.97
CA GLU A 44 -0.27 3.18 6.27
C GLU A 44 -1.08 1.89 6.23
N ILE A 45 -1.79 1.64 5.12
CA ILE A 45 -2.50 0.36 4.90
C ILE A 45 -1.51 -0.81 4.84
N GLN A 46 -0.39 -0.65 4.13
CA GLN A 46 0.63 -1.70 4.00
C GLN A 46 1.43 -1.92 5.29
N SER A 47 1.79 -0.85 6.02
CA SER A 47 2.50 -0.94 7.29
C SER A 47 1.60 -1.51 8.37
N GLY A 48 0.32 -1.13 8.43
CA GLY A 48 -0.64 -1.67 9.39
C GLY A 48 -0.76 -3.20 9.29
N VAL A 49 -0.80 -3.76 8.08
CA VAL A 49 -0.85 -5.22 7.89
C VAL A 49 0.48 -5.89 8.28
N SER A 50 1.62 -5.31 7.86
CA SER A 50 2.95 -5.87 8.11
C SER A 50 3.38 -5.78 9.57
N GLU A 51 3.13 -4.66 10.24
CA GLU A 51 3.41 -4.44 11.66
C GLU A 51 2.50 -5.30 12.54
N THR A 52 1.22 -5.43 12.17
CA THR A 52 0.30 -6.32 12.92
C THR A 52 0.73 -7.78 12.80
N ALA A 53 1.13 -8.24 11.61
CA ALA A 53 1.67 -9.58 11.41
C ALA A 53 2.97 -9.79 12.20
N THR A 54 3.91 -8.86 12.10
CA THR A 54 5.20 -8.93 12.79
C THR A 54 5.03 -8.92 14.31
N ALA A 55 4.14 -8.08 14.84
CA ALA A 55 3.80 -8.03 16.26
C ALA A 55 3.12 -9.33 16.71
N ALA A 56 2.21 -9.89 15.91
CA ALA A 56 1.57 -11.18 16.20
C ALA A 56 2.61 -12.32 16.26
N PHE A 57 3.53 -12.38 15.30
CA PHE A 57 4.62 -13.36 15.31
C PHE A 57 5.60 -13.15 16.47
N ALA A 58 5.91 -11.91 16.84
CA ALA A 58 6.75 -11.60 17.99
C ALA A 58 6.11 -12.03 19.32
N GLN A 59 4.82 -11.76 19.50
CA GLN A 59 4.06 -12.23 20.67
C GLN A 59 3.99 -13.76 20.73
N LEU A 60 3.76 -14.41 19.59
CA LEU A 60 3.73 -15.86 19.49
C LEU A 60 5.10 -16.48 19.83
N ARG A 61 6.18 -15.89 19.32
CA ARG A 61 7.57 -16.28 19.65
C ARG A 61 7.88 -16.09 21.14
N ALA A 62 7.45 -14.98 21.73
CA ALA A 62 7.65 -14.70 23.15
C ALA A 62 6.89 -15.69 24.05
N LYS A 63 5.66 -16.06 23.69
CA LYS A 63 4.87 -17.07 24.41
C LYS A 63 5.42 -18.49 24.25
N ALA A 64 5.93 -18.83 23.07
CA ALA A 64 6.42 -20.17 22.75
C ALA A 64 7.94 -20.35 22.97
N GLY A 65 8.65 -19.33 23.45
CA GLY A 65 10.05 -19.44 23.88
C GLY A 65 11.10 -19.44 22.77
N GLY A 66 10.79 -18.93 21.57
CA GLY A 66 11.75 -18.81 20.47
C GLY A 66 11.26 -19.24 19.09
N GLY A 67 10.10 -19.91 19.03
CA GLY A 67 9.40 -20.27 17.80
C GLY A 67 8.07 -20.95 18.15
N ALA A 68 7.11 -20.96 17.24
CA ALA A 68 5.83 -21.63 17.45
C ALA A 68 5.60 -22.67 16.36
N ASP A 69 5.29 -23.89 16.79
CA ASP A 69 4.81 -24.93 15.90
C ASP A 69 3.36 -24.60 15.53
N MET A 70 3.13 -24.32 14.26
CA MET A 70 1.79 -24.01 13.75
C MET A 70 1.29 -25.21 12.95
N ASP A 71 0.17 -25.78 13.38
CA ASP A 71 -0.54 -26.75 12.56
C ASP A 71 -1.01 -26.05 11.28
N LEU A 72 -0.39 -26.42 10.17
CA LEU A 72 -0.79 -25.92 8.87
C LEU A 72 -2.19 -26.49 8.57
N PRO A 73 -3.16 -25.65 8.15
CA PRO A 73 -4.46 -26.14 7.76
C PRO A 73 -4.29 -27.14 6.61
N MET A 74 -5.04 -28.26 6.67
CA MET A 74 -5.08 -29.21 5.58
C MET A 74 -5.42 -28.46 4.29
N ARG A 75 -4.58 -28.60 3.28
CA ARG A 75 -4.82 -28.01 1.95
C ARG A 75 -6.17 -28.52 1.45
N SER A 76 -7.10 -27.60 1.20
CA SER A 76 -8.45 -27.93 0.71
C SER A 76 -8.47 -28.28 -0.78
N HIS A 77 -7.36 -28.12 -1.49
CA HIS A 77 -7.26 -28.37 -2.93
C HIS A 77 -6.03 -29.20 -3.29
N GLU A 78 -6.17 -30.00 -4.35
CA GLU A 78 -5.07 -30.76 -4.96
C GLU A 78 -3.89 -29.84 -5.32
N PRO A 79 -2.64 -30.30 -5.15
CA PRO A 79 -1.47 -29.54 -5.56
C PRO A 79 -1.56 -29.23 -7.07
N MET A 80 -1.30 -27.98 -7.45
CA MET A 80 -1.15 -27.59 -8.86
C MET A 80 -0.16 -28.56 -9.51
N ARG A 81 -0.63 -29.32 -10.51
CA ARG A 81 0.25 -30.19 -11.30
C ARG A 81 1.26 -29.33 -12.05
N PRO A 82 2.46 -29.85 -12.33
CA PRO A 82 3.42 -29.14 -13.18
C PRO A 82 2.76 -28.80 -14.52
N ILE A 83 2.90 -27.55 -14.95
CA ILE A 83 2.62 -27.18 -16.34
C ILE A 83 3.73 -27.82 -17.16
N ASP A 84 3.38 -28.74 -18.07
CA ASP A 84 4.32 -29.26 -19.07
C ASP A 84 4.68 -28.10 -20.00
N LEU A 85 5.94 -27.65 -19.96
CA LEU A 85 6.45 -26.53 -20.75
C LEU A 85 7.12 -26.98 -22.06
N ASP A 86 7.05 -28.27 -22.39
CA ASP A 86 7.63 -28.79 -23.63
C ASP A 86 6.56 -28.78 -24.74
N ALA A 87 6.51 -27.65 -25.45
CA ALA A 87 5.93 -27.49 -26.78
C ALA A 87 7.04 -27.40 -27.84
#